data_AF-A0A6B3NIY4-F1
#
_entry.id   AF-A0A6B3NIY4-F1
#
_cell.length_a   1.000
_cell.length_b   1.000
_cell.length_c   1.000
_cell.angle_alpha   90.00
_cell.angle_beta   90.00
_cell.angle_gamma   90.00
#
_symmetry.space_group_name_H-M   'P 1'
#
loop_
_entity.id
_entity.type
_entity.pdbx_description
1 polymer ?
#
loop_
_entity_poly.entity_id
_entity_poly.type
_entity_poly.pdbx_seq_one_letter_code
_entity_poly.pdbx_strand_id
1 'polypeptide(L)' 'MSAHLLLVDDEPGVREAVKEYLQESDFTVE' A
#
# COMPACT_ATOMS: atom_id res chain seq x y z
N MET A 1 6.69 -14.14 4.17
CA MET A 1 6.13 -14.26 2.81
C MET A 1 5.74 -12.85 2.41
N SER A 2 6.53 -12.20 1.55
CA SER A 2 6.15 -10.90 1.00
C SER A 2 5.08 -11.15 -0.06
N ALA A 3 3.94 -10.47 0.07
CA ALA A 3 2.90 -10.46 -0.95
C ALA A 3 2.93 -9.10 -1.66
N HIS A 4 2.79 -9.15 -2.99
CA HIS A 4 2.70 -7.97 -3.84
C HIS A 4 1.24 -7.54 -3.96
N LEU A 5 0.96 -6.27 -3.66
CA LEU A 5 -0.38 -5.67 -3.73
C LEU A 5 -0.38 -4.50 -4.70
N LEU A 6 -1.40 -4.42 -5.55
CA LEU A 6 -1.70 -3.25 -6.37
C LEU A 6 -2.72 -2.40 -5.63
N LEU A 7 -2.34 -1.17 -5.28
CA LEU A 7 -3.24 -0.25 -4.58
C LEU A 7 -3.83 0.75 -5.58
N VAL A 8 -5.12 0.59 -5.88
CA VAL A 8 -5.87 1.49 -6.76
C VAL A 8 -6.85 2.30 -5.94
N ASP A 9 -6.59 3.60 -5.83
CA ASP A 9 -7.44 4.57 -5.14
C ASP A 9 -7.39 5.89 -5.91
N ASP A 10 -8.52 6.57 -6.05
CA ASP A 10 -8.68 7.84 -6.77
C ASP A 10 -8.25 9.05 -5.93
N GLU A 11 -8.19 8.91 -4.60
CA GLU A 11 -7.78 9.94 -3.66
C GLU A 11 -6.29 9.77 -3.27
N PRO A 12 -5.40 10.69 -3.68
CA PRO A 12 -3.96 10.55 -3.41
C PRO A 12 -3.63 10.48 -1.91
N GLY A 13 -4.37 11.15 -1.05
CA GLY A 13 -4.13 11.11 0.40
C GLY A 13 -4.40 9.74 1.03
N VAL A 14 -5.44 9.04 0.56
CA VAL A 14 -5.79 7.70 1.04
C VAL A 14 -4.76 6.70 0.57
N ARG A 15 -4.36 6.78 -0.71
CA ARG A 15 -3.34 5.90 -1.29
C ARG A 15 -2.03 5.94 -0.52
N GLU A 16 -1.50 7.12 -0.20
CA GLU A 16 -0.24 7.24 0.54
C GLU A 16 -0.37 6.70 1.98
N ALA A 17 -1.46 7.03 2.68
CA ALA A 17 -1.68 6.54 4.05
C ALA A 17 -1.78 5.00 4.13
N VAL A 18 -2.46 4.38 3.16
CA VAL A 18 -2.60 2.92 3.08
C VAL A 18 -1.29 2.26 2.65
N LYS A 19 -0.54 2.90 1.75
CA LYS A 19 0.79 2.42 1.33
C LYS A 19 1.77 2.38 2.51
N GLU A 20 1.85 3.44 3.31
CA GLU A 20 2.69 3.49 4.52
C GLU A 20 2.31 2.37 5.49
N TYR A 21 1.02 2.21 5.78
CA TYR A 21 0.51 1.16 6.68
C TYR A 21 0.86 -0.26 6.21
N LEU A 22 0.74 -0.53 4.90
CA LEU A 22 1.03 -1.86 4.34
C LEU A 22 2.53 -2.14 4.26
N GLN A 23 3.36 -1.13 4.03
CA GLN A 23 4.81 -1.27 4.01
C GLN A 23 5.38 -1.60 5.40
N GLU A 24 4.78 -1.10 6.48
CA GLU A 24 5.13 -1.51 7.85
C GLU A 24 4.78 -2.97 8.16
N SER A 25 3.85 -3.55 7.40
CA SER A 25 3.32 -4.90 7.59
C SER A 25 4.00 -5.96 6.69
N ASP A 26 5.19 -5.67 6.16
CA ASP A 26 6.00 -6.56 5.33
C ASP A 26 5.37 -6.90 3.95
N PHE A 27 4.48 -6.02 3.47
CA PHE A 27 3.90 -6.07 2.12
C PHE A 27 4.63 -5.15 1.15
N THR A 28 4.65 -5.54 -0.13
CA THR A 28 5.20 -4.73 -1.20
C THR A 28 4.04 -4.15 -2.02
N VAL A 29 3.85 -2.83 -1.96
CA VAL A 29 2.76 -2.13 -2.65
C VAL A 29 3.28 -1.46 -3.92
N GLU A 30 2.65 -1.76 -5.06
CA GLU A 30 2.80 -1.06 -6.35
C GLU A 30 1.72 0.01 -6.55
#